data_AF-A0A957IXY6-F1
#
_entry.id   AF-A0A957IXY6-F1
#
_cell.length_a   1.000
_cell.length_b   1.000
_cell.length_c   1.000
_cell.angle_alpha   90.00
_cell.angle_beta   90.00
_cell.angle_gamma   90.00
#
_symmetry.space_group_name_H-M   'P 1'
#
loop_
_entity.id
_entity.type
_entity.pdbx_description
1 polymer ?
#
loop_
_entity_poly.entity_id
_entity_poly.type
_entity_poly.pdbx_seq_one_letter_code
_entity_poly.pdbx_strand_id
1 'polypeptide(L)'
;MHDFQATLILIAMFALRCIVPLLITVAAGYLMNRLVARWEAEDAAKKTAPPVSGPAPAATPPKARPAVQLPCWLTTGCDPAKRADCPAFQQREAPCWLARLRAEGVLPTGCPDCPVYQQAHAHA
;
A
#
# COMPACT_ATOMS: atom_id res chain seq x y z
N MET A 1 -2.57 -6.37 -63.58
CA MET A 1 -3.48 -6.71 -62.46
C MET A 1 -2.76 -7.37 -61.29
N HIS A 2 -1.68 -8.14 -61.52
CA HIS A 2 -0.90 -8.78 -60.45
C HIS A 2 -0.16 -7.79 -59.52
N ASP A 3 0.33 -6.66 -60.04
CA ASP A 3 1.06 -5.68 -59.23
C ASP A 3 0.19 -5.04 -58.14
N PHE A 4 -1.06 -4.70 -58.49
CA PHE A 4 -2.03 -4.14 -57.54
C PHE A 4 -2.35 -5.11 -56.40
N GLN A 5 -2.45 -6.40 -56.72
CA GLN A 5 -2.69 -7.45 -55.74
C GLN A 5 -1.50 -7.63 -54.80
N ALA A 6 -0.27 -7.56 -55.32
CA ALA A 6 0.95 -7.60 -54.51
C ALA A 6 1.06 -6.39 -53.56
N THR A 7 0.76 -5.18 -54.06
CA THR A 7 0.74 -3.96 -53.23
C THR A 7 -0.30 -4.05 -52.11
N LEU A 8 -1.50 -4.55 -52.42
CA LEU A 8 -2.55 -4.75 -51.41
C LEU A 8 -2.13 -5.73 -50.32
N ILE A 9 -1.46 -6.84 -50.66
CA ILE A 9 -1.00 -7.83 -49.68
C ILE A 9 0.05 -7.22 -48.74
N LEU A 10 1.00 -6.44 -49.26
CA LEU A 10 2.01 -5.77 -48.45
C LEU A 10 1.38 -4.75 -47.51
N ILE A 11 0.45 -3.92 -48.00
CA ILE A 11 -0.29 -2.95 -47.19
C ILE A 11 -1.10 -3.67 -46.12
N ALA A 12 -1.81 -4.75 -46.47
CA ALA A 12 -2.63 -5.51 -45.53
C ALA A 12 -1.79 -6.14 -44.41
N MET A 13 -0.62 -6.71 -44.73
CA MET A 13 0.29 -7.27 -43.73
C MET A 13 0.88 -6.21 -42.81
N PHE A 14 1.21 -5.03 -43.36
CA PHE A 14 1.72 -3.90 -42.59
C PHE A 14 0.63 -3.33 -41.67
N ALA A 15 -0.56 -3.07 -42.23
CA ALA A 15 -1.72 -2.62 -41.49
C ALA A 15 -2.10 -3.61 -40.39
N LEU A 16 -2.09 -4.92 -40.66
CA LEU A 16 -2.34 -5.94 -39.64
C LEU A 16 -1.33 -5.86 -38.50
N ARG A 17 -0.02 -5.69 -38.81
CA ARG A 17 1.02 -5.57 -37.78
C ARG A 17 1.01 -4.24 -37.02
N CYS A 18 0.50 -3.16 -37.60
CA CYS A 18 0.46 -1.85 -36.93
C CYS A 18 -0.85 -1.61 -36.19
N ILE A 19 -1.98 -1.94 -36.82
CA ILE A 19 -3.32 -1.69 -36.29
C ILE A 19 -3.66 -2.68 -35.18
N VAL A 20 -3.29 -3.96 -35.31
CA VAL A 20 -3.62 -4.96 -34.29
C VAL A 20 -2.97 -4.63 -32.93
N PRO A 21 -1.66 -4.32 -32.83
CA PRO A 21 -1.07 -3.93 -31.54
C PRO A 21 -1.67 -2.65 -30.97
N LEU A 22 -2.01 -1.69 -31.83
CA LEU A 22 -2.62 -0.43 -31.41
C LEU A 22 -4.04 -0.66 -30.85
N LEU A 23 -4.83 -1.51 -31.51
CA LEU A 23 -6.14 -1.91 -30.99
C LEU A 23 -6.04 -2.68 -29.66
N ILE A 24 -5.05 -3.58 -29.53
CA ILE A 24 -4.83 -4.34 -28.29
C ILE A 24 -4.49 -3.39 -27.13
N THR A 25 -3.57 -2.45 -27.34
CA THR A 25 -3.18 -1.48 -26.30
C THR A 25 -4.34 -0.58 -25.88
N VAL A 26 -5.13 -0.09 -26.85
CA VAL A 26 -6.34 0.70 -26.57
C VAL A 26 -7.38 -0.13 -25.82
N ALA A 27 -7.61 -1.37 -26.23
CA ALA A 27 -8.56 -2.27 -25.57
C ALA A 27 -8.14 -2.57 -24.12
N ALA A 28 -6.85 -2.79 -23.88
CA ALA A 28 -6.31 -3.00 -22.54
C ALA A 28 -6.51 -1.76 -21.66
N GLY A 29 -6.19 -0.56 -22.17
CA GLY A 29 -6.42 0.69 -21.46
C GLY A 29 -7.90 0.92 -21.15
N TYR A 30 -8.79 0.65 -22.11
CA TYR A 30 -10.23 0.76 -21.92
C TYR A 30 -10.74 -0.22 -20.85
N LEU A 31 -10.25 -1.46 -20.84
CA LEU A 31 -10.62 -2.45 -19.84
C LEU A 31 -10.21 -2.03 -18.43
N MET A 32 -8.98 -1.49 -18.28
CA MET A 32 -8.52 -0.97 -16.99
C MET A 32 -9.39 0.20 -16.52
N ASN A 33 -9.68 1.16 -17.39
CA ASN A 33 -10.51 2.31 -17.04
C ASN A 33 -11.93 1.88 -16.61
N ARG A 34 -12.49 0.86 -17.27
CA ARG A 34 -13.79 0.30 -16.91
C ARG A 34 -13.80 -0.34 -15.52
N LEU A 35 -12.73 -1.04 -15.15
CA LEU A 35 -12.59 -1.64 -13.82
C LEU A 35 -12.47 -0.57 -12.73
N VAL A 36 -11.67 0.47 -12.99
CA VAL A 36 -11.52 1.62 -12.08
C VAL A 36 -12.86 2.31 -11.84
N ALA A 37 -13.60 2.63 -12.91
CA ALA A 37 -14.91 3.27 -12.80
C ALA A 37 -15.91 2.44 -11.96
N ARG A 38 -15.84 1.10 -12.05
CA ARG A 38 -16.67 0.22 -11.23
C ARG A 38 -16.33 0.35 -9.75
N TRP A 39 -15.05 0.37 -9.39
CA TRP A 39 -14.62 0.48 -8.00
C TRP A 39 -14.95 1.86 -7.41
N GLU A 40 -14.79 2.93 -8.18
CA GLU A 40 -15.18 4.28 -7.74
C GLU A 40 -16.69 4.38 -7.45
N ALA A 41 -17.52 3.70 -8.24
CA ALA A 41 -18.96 3.61 -7.98
C ALA A 41 -19.29 2.85 -6.69
N GLU A 42 -18.54 1.78 -6.38
CA GLU A 42 -18.68 1.01 -5.14
C GLU A 42 -18.26 1.83 -3.91
N ASP A 43 -17.19 2.62 -4.01
CA ASP A 43 -16.74 3.54 -2.95
C ASP A 43 -17.70 4.71 -2.75
N ALA A 44 -18.27 5.25 -3.84
CA ALA A 44 -19.32 6.27 -3.76
C ALA A 44 -20.56 5.72 -3.06
N ALA A 45 -21.02 4.51 -3.40
CA ALA A 45 -22.15 3.88 -2.74
C ALA A 45 -21.93 3.64 -1.24
N LYS A 46 -20.71 3.29 -0.82
CA LYS A 46 -20.35 3.16 0.60
C LYS A 46 -20.35 4.49 1.34
N LYS A 47 -20.02 5.59 0.68
CA LYS A 47 -20.06 6.95 1.28
C LYS A 47 -21.47 7.48 1.44
N THR A 48 -22.41 7.07 0.58
CA THR A 48 -23.81 7.52 0.62
C THR A 48 -24.74 6.57 1.39
N ALA A 49 -24.25 5.39 1.78
CA ALA A 49 -25.00 4.52 2.68
C ALA A 49 -25.22 5.27 4.01
N PRO A 50 -26.49 5.49 4.44
CA PRO A 50 -26.74 6.10 5.74
C PRO A 50 -26.06 5.26 6.81
N PRO A 51 -25.50 5.87 7.87
CA PRO A 51 -24.86 5.13 8.95
C PRO A 51 -25.89 4.13 9.48
N VAL A 52 -25.66 2.85 9.19
CA VAL A 52 -26.47 1.77 9.74
C VAL A 52 -26.40 1.96 11.25
N SER A 53 -27.55 2.27 11.84
CA SER A 53 -27.79 2.36 13.28
C SER A 53 -27.71 0.95 13.88
N GLY A 54 -26.54 0.33 13.77
CA GLY A 54 -26.06 -0.60 14.78
C GLY A 54 -25.52 0.23 15.96
N PRO A 55 -25.45 -0.32 17.17
CA PRO A 55 -24.86 0.38 18.30
C PRO A 55 -23.47 0.88 17.87
N ALA A 56 -23.31 2.20 17.92
CA ALA A 56 -22.09 2.86 17.49
C ALA A 56 -20.89 2.16 18.15
N PRO A 57 -19.95 1.55 17.40
CA PRO A 57 -18.63 1.42 17.96
C PRO A 57 -18.16 2.86 18.15
N ALA A 58 -18.03 3.24 19.42
CA ALA A 58 -17.46 4.52 19.83
C ALA A 58 -16.33 4.89 18.89
N ALA A 59 -16.40 6.11 18.34
CA ALA A 59 -15.40 6.68 17.45
C ALA A 59 -14.01 6.36 17.98
N THR A 60 -13.45 5.28 17.44
CA THR A 60 -12.08 4.92 17.68
C THR A 60 -11.36 5.63 16.54
N PRO A 61 -10.39 6.54 16.82
CA PRO A 61 -9.58 7.12 15.75
C PRO A 61 -9.07 5.98 14.87
N PRO A 62 -8.89 6.19 13.54
CA PRO A 62 -8.46 5.14 12.63
C PRO A 62 -7.27 4.44 13.28
N LYS A 63 -7.50 3.22 13.78
CA LYS A 63 -6.42 2.37 14.29
C LYS A 63 -5.55 2.17 13.08
N ALA A 64 -4.48 2.95 13.02
CA ALA A 64 -3.38 2.78 12.10
C ALA A 64 -3.16 1.27 12.04
N ARG A 65 -3.28 0.71 10.82
CA ARG A 65 -3.02 -0.71 10.62
C ARG A 65 -1.76 -1.01 11.40
N PRO A 66 -1.75 -2.02 12.30
CA PRO A 66 -0.49 -2.44 12.84
C PRO A 66 0.29 -2.93 11.64
N ALA A 67 1.14 -2.06 11.09
CA ALA A 67 2.32 -2.50 10.40
C ALA A 67 2.84 -3.61 11.32
N VAL A 68 3.07 -4.79 10.77
CA VAL A 68 3.69 -5.87 11.51
C VAL A 68 5.06 -5.32 11.90
N GLN A 69 5.10 -4.65 13.05
CA GLN A 69 6.24 -3.91 13.54
C GLN A 69 7.15 -4.98 14.05
N LEU A 70 8.09 -5.36 13.20
CA LEU A 70 9.12 -6.30 13.56
C LEU A 70 9.77 -5.75 14.85
N PRO A 71 9.67 -6.49 15.96
CA PRO A 71 10.04 -5.92 17.23
C PRO A 71 11.55 -5.69 17.25
N CYS A 72 11.98 -4.56 17.81
CA CYS A 72 13.38 -4.13 17.75
C CYS A 72 14.35 -5.17 18.29
N TRP A 73 13.95 -5.99 19.27
CA TRP A 73 14.82 -7.05 19.81
C TRP A 73 15.20 -8.11 18.78
N LEU A 74 14.42 -8.27 17.70
CA LEU A 74 14.71 -9.18 16.60
C LEU A 74 15.76 -8.61 15.65
N THR A 75 15.82 -7.28 15.51
CA THR A 75 16.76 -6.58 14.62
C THR A 75 18.05 -6.17 15.32
N THR A 76 17.98 -5.77 16.59
CA THR A 76 19.15 -5.35 17.38
C THR A 76 19.78 -6.48 18.20
N GLY A 77 19.22 -7.70 18.15
CA GLY A 77 19.77 -8.86 18.85
C GLY A 77 19.82 -8.68 20.37
N CYS A 78 18.78 -8.10 20.98
CA CYS A 78 18.77 -7.86 22.43
C CYS A 78 18.66 -9.17 23.23
N ASP A 79 19.53 -9.30 24.23
CA ASP A 79 19.56 -10.39 25.22
C ASP A 79 18.22 -10.52 25.98
N PRO A 80 17.75 -11.75 26.30
CA PRO A 80 16.48 -11.97 27.02
C PRO A 80 16.39 -11.24 28.36
N ALA A 81 17.49 -11.04 29.08
CA ALA A 81 17.48 -10.28 30.34
C ALA A 81 17.11 -8.80 30.10
N LYS A 82 17.70 -8.18 29.08
CA LYS A 82 17.41 -6.79 28.69
C LYS A 82 16.02 -6.63 28.04
N ARG A 83 15.44 -7.72 27.52
CA ARG A 83 14.10 -7.74 26.93
C ARG A 83 13.00 -7.65 27.98
N ALA A 84 13.15 -8.33 29.12
CA ALA A 84 12.16 -8.32 30.19
C ALA A 84 11.95 -6.92 30.78
N ASP A 85 13.05 -6.17 30.93
CA ASP A 85 13.05 -4.81 31.46
C ASP A 85 12.73 -3.74 30.40
N CYS A 86 12.55 -4.13 29.13
CA CYS A 86 12.33 -3.17 28.06
C CYS A 86 10.86 -2.73 27.99
N PRO A 87 10.54 -1.43 28.07
CA PRO A 87 9.17 -0.93 27.97
C PRO A 87 8.53 -1.24 26.60
N ALA A 88 9.35 -1.39 25.54
CA ALA A 88 8.89 -1.82 24.22
C ALA A 88 8.42 -3.29 24.17
N PHE A 89 8.90 -4.15 25.08
CA PHE A 89 8.42 -5.53 25.19
C PHE A 89 7.07 -5.60 25.91
N GLN A 90 6.87 -4.72 26.90
CA GLN A 90 5.63 -4.62 27.66
C GLN A 90 4.49 -4.00 26.82
N GLN A 91 4.79 -3.03 25.96
CA GLN A 91 3.81 -2.36 25.09
C GLN A 91 3.87 -2.89 23.65
N ARG A 92 3.33 -4.09 23.40
CA ARG A 92 3.29 -4.71 22.06
C ARG A 92 2.37 -4.00 21.06
N GLU A 93 1.54 -3.09 21.55
CA GLU A 93 0.59 -2.32 20.73
C GLU A 93 1.23 -1.07 20.10
N ALA A 94 2.44 -0.69 20.53
CA ALA A 94 3.13 0.50 20.08
C ALA A 94 4.53 0.17 19.52
N PRO A 95 5.05 0.99 18.59
CA PRO A 95 6.41 0.82 18.10
C PRO A 95 7.42 1.04 19.22
N CYS A 96 8.55 0.35 19.11
CA CYS A 96 9.60 0.37 20.12
C CYS A 96 10.07 1.78 20.48
N TRP A 97 10.15 2.69 19.51
CA TRP A 97 10.55 4.07 19.73
C TRP A 97 9.52 4.83 20.58
N LEU A 98 8.22 4.59 20.36
CA LEU A 98 7.14 5.26 21.10
C LEU A 98 7.00 4.70 22.52
N ALA A 99 7.14 3.39 22.67
CA ALA A 99 7.14 2.75 23.99
C ALA A 99 8.33 3.21 24.85
N ARG A 100 9.53 3.32 24.26
CA ARG A 100 10.71 3.86 24.95
C ARG A 100 10.58 5.34 25.24
N LEU A 101 10.08 6.15 24.31
CA LEU A 101 9.84 7.57 24.52
C LEU A 101 8.86 7.84 25.67
N ARG A 102 7.81 7.03 25.81
CA ARG A 102 6.85 7.13 26.93
C ARG A 102 7.43 6.73 28.28
N ALA A 103 8.35 5.78 28.31
CA ALA A 103 8.93 5.26 29.55
C ALA A 103 10.17 6.04 30.00
N GLU A 104 11.05 6.39 29.07
CA GLU A 104 12.33 7.06 29.31
C GLU A 104 12.22 8.58 29.16
N GLY A 105 11.16 9.11 28.54
CA GLY A 105 10.97 10.54 28.28
C GLY A 105 11.88 11.11 27.21
N VAL A 106 12.88 10.35 26.76
CA VAL A 106 13.90 10.75 25.78
C VAL A 106 14.02 9.67 24.72
N LEU A 107 14.23 10.08 23.47
CA LEU A 107 14.49 9.16 22.38
C LEU A 107 15.94 8.66 22.44
N PRO A 108 16.18 7.34 22.47
CA PRO A 108 17.53 6.76 22.47
C PRO A 108 18.32 7.15 21.21
N THR A 109 19.63 7.36 21.35
CA THR A 109 20.50 7.84 20.26
C THR A 109 20.53 6.95 19.01
N GLY A 110 20.20 5.66 19.12
CA GLY A 110 20.11 4.73 17.99
C GLY A 110 18.73 4.60 17.33
N CYS A 111 17.70 5.28 17.85
CA CYS A 111 16.37 5.29 17.24
C CYS A 111 16.26 6.08 15.92
N PRO A 112 16.88 7.25 15.71
CA PRO A 112 16.73 7.99 14.44
C PRO A 112 17.27 7.25 13.21
N ASP A 113 18.28 6.38 13.39
CA ASP A 113 18.84 5.55 12.32
C ASP A 113 18.08 4.22 12.12
N CYS A 114 17.06 3.95 12.93
CA CYS A 114 16.32 2.71 12.86
C CYS A 114 15.30 2.76 11.70
N PRO A 115 15.25 1.74 10.80
CA PRO A 115 14.30 1.73 9.69
C PRO A 115 12.84 1.78 10.15
N VAL A 116 12.53 1.25 11.34
CA VAL A 116 11.18 1.32 11.93
C VAL A 116 10.79 2.76 12.26
N TYR A 117 11.73 3.56 12.77
CA TYR A 117 11.51 4.97 13.05
C TYR A 117 11.40 5.77 11.75
N GLN A 118 12.31 5.55 10.80
CA GLN A 118 12.30 6.22 9.51
C GLN A 118 11.01 5.94 8.71
N GLN A 119 10.52 4.70 8.68
CA GLN A 119 9.26 4.37 8.02
C GLN A 119 8.05 5.08 8.64
N ALA A 120 8.04 5.24 9.97
CA ALA A 120 6.97 5.96 10.66
C ALA A 120 6.98 7.47 10.36
N HIS A 121 8.16 8.06 10.12
CA HIS A 121 8.35 9.48 9.86
C HIS A 121 8.51 9.84 8.38
N ALA A 122 8.64 8.87 7.47
CA ALA A 122 8.76 9.09 6.03
C ALA A 122 7.46 9.57 5.35
N HIS A 123 6.32 9.46 6.05
CA HIS A 123 4.99 9.84 5.55
C HIS A 123 4.34 10.98 6.35
N ALA A 124 5.11 11.67 7.21
CA ALA A 124 4.65 12.82 7.99
C ALA A 124 4.86 14.13 7.22
#